data_AF-A0A7S4Q6T7-F1
#
_entry.id   AF-A0A7S4Q6T7-F1
#
_cell.length_a   1.000
_cell.length_b   1.000
_cell.length_c   1.000
_cell.angle_alpha   90.00
_cell.angle_beta   90.00
_cell.angle_gamma   90.00
#
_symmetry.space_group_name_H-M   'P 1'
#
loop_
_entity.id
_entity.type
_entity.pdbx_description
1 polymer ?
#
loop_
_entity_poly.entity_id
_entity_poly.type
_entity_poly.pdbx_seq_one_letter_code
_entity_poly.pdbx_strand_id
1 'polypeptide(L)'
;ASCEGCNRRFAKADLAAHALYCHGLRACSFCKGRFAKAAVLAHESSCGLAASCEGCNRRFAKADLAVHLRSCTGFRACSFCKSRMLPANVAAHERSCPEVATCSVCNHRVAKNSLADHQIQCCVHAPFSQQTLAAQSDGMKIVMYHGTSERNAASIRREGRFRPSTGGMLGRGVYLSKDVQKAKHYGPVIFRCLVSVGRVKKIDRQGHPLQKTWQTNGYNTAWVPPRCGMVPSGLEENCVLDPDRIQILGAL
;
A
#
# COMPACT_ATOMS: atom_id res chain seq x y z
N ALA A 1 -42.98 -47.72 -21.30
CA ALA A 1 -42.48 -46.37 -21.65
C ALA A 1 -41.39 -46.51 -22.72
N SER A 2 -41.20 -45.50 -23.57
CA SER A 2 -40.20 -45.55 -24.66
C SER A 2 -38.98 -44.72 -24.30
N CYS A 3 -37.78 -45.20 -24.64
CA CYS A 3 -36.54 -44.45 -24.46
C CYS A 3 -36.38 -43.40 -25.56
N GLU A 4 -36.23 -42.12 -25.19
CA GLU A 4 -36.07 -41.00 -26.14
C GLU A 4 -34.79 -41.09 -26.99
N GLY A 5 -33.79 -41.87 -26.55
CA GLY A 5 -32.51 -42.00 -27.25
C GLY A 5 -32.48 -43.09 -28.33
N CYS A 6 -33.19 -44.20 -28.12
CA CYS A 6 -33.15 -45.38 -29.01
C CYS A 6 -34.53 -45.86 -29.46
N ASN A 7 -35.61 -45.21 -29.02
CA ASN A 7 -37.01 -45.53 -29.30
C ASN A 7 -37.48 -46.94 -28.90
N ARG A 8 -36.64 -47.72 -28.19
CA ARG A 8 -37.04 -49.03 -27.65
C ARG A 8 -38.00 -48.87 -26.47
N ARG A 9 -38.93 -49.82 -26.34
CA ARG A 9 -39.95 -49.87 -25.28
C ARG A 9 -39.44 -50.71 -24.12
N PHE A 10 -39.64 -50.21 -22.91
CA PHE A 10 -39.31 -50.89 -21.66
C PHE A 10 -40.51 -50.83 -20.70
N ALA A 11 -40.56 -51.74 -19.73
CA ALA A 11 -41.42 -51.54 -18.57
C ALA A 11 -41.01 -50.24 -17.85
N LYS A 12 -41.97 -49.57 -17.20
CA LYS A 12 -41.72 -48.25 -16.59
C LYS A 12 -40.61 -48.29 -15.54
N ALA A 13 -40.52 -49.39 -14.79
CA ALA A 13 -39.47 -49.62 -13.78
C ALA A 13 -38.06 -49.75 -14.40
N ASP A 14 -37.95 -50.36 -15.58
CA ASP A 14 -36.65 -50.68 -16.21
C ASP A 14 -36.09 -49.53 -17.07
N LEU A 15 -36.94 -48.57 -17.45
CA LEU A 15 -36.53 -47.47 -18.32
C LEU A 15 -35.40 -46.63 -17.70
N ALA A 16 -35.46 -46.38 -16.39
CA ALA A 16 -34.44 -45.60 -15.69
C ALA A 16 -33.07 -46.31 -15.71
N ALA A 17 -33.05 -47.63 -15.45
CA ALA A 17 -31.83 -48.43 -15.51
C ALA A 17 -31.25 -48.49 -16.93
N HIS A 18 -32.09 -48.67 -17.95
CA HIS A 18 -31.65 -48.62 -19.35
C HIS A 18 -31.03 -47.28 -19.73
N ALA A 19 -31.63 -46.16 -19.31
CA ALA A 19 -31.19 -44.83 -19.68
C ALA A 19 -29.73 -44.56 -19.27
N LEU A 20 -29.26 -45.14 -18.16
CA LEU A 20 -27.88 -45.01 -17.67
C LEU A 20 -26.83 -45.53 -18.65
N TYR A 21 -27.17 -46.51 -19.49
CA TYR A 21 -26.23 -47.18 -20.40
C TYR A 21 -26.61 -47.02 -21.88
N CYS A 22 -27.73 -46.33 -22.18
CA CYS A 22 -28.19 -46.16 -23.54
C CYS A 22 -27.20 -45.31 -24.36
N HIS A 23 -26.66 -45.91 -25.43
CA HIS A 23 -25.81 -45.22 -26.41
C HIS A 23 -26.53 -44.15 -27.22
N GLY A 24 -27.87 -44.16 -27.25
CA GLY A 24 -28.69 -43.11 -27.87
C GLY A 24 -28.81 -41.85 -27.01
N LEU A 25 -28.40 -41.93 -25.75
CA LEU A 25 -28.41 -40.81 -24.81
C LEU A 25 -26.98 -40.30 -24.55
N ARG A 26 -26.85 -38.99 -24.38
CA ARG A 26 -25.62 -38.32 -23.94
C ARG A 26 -25.92 -37.53 -22.67
N ALA A 27 -25.00 -37.58 -21.70
CA ALA A 27 -25.10 -36.74 -20.53
C ALA A 27 -24.82 -35.28 -20.88
N CYS A 28 -25.61 -34.36 -20.31
CA CYS A 28 -25.30 -32.94 -20.34
C CYS A 28 -24.00 -32.68 -19.56
N SER A 29 -23.11 -31.87 -20.13
CA SER A 29 -21.82 -31.53 -19.54
C SER A 29 -21.96 -30.85 -18.17
N PHE A 30 -23.10 -30.22 -17.91
CA PHE A 30 -23.37 -29.45 -16.69
C PHE A 30 -24.22 -30.21 -15.67
N CYS A 31 -25.46 -30.58 -16.01
CA CYS A 31 -26.40 -31.21 -15.05
C CYS A 31 -26.25 -32.73 -14.91
N LYS A 32 -25.45 -33.36 -15.77
CA LYS A 32 -25.28 -34.82 -15.88
C LYS A 32 -26.56 -35.61 -16.23
N GLY A 33 -27.70 -34.94 -16.38
CA GLY A 33 -28.92 -35.52 -16.95
C GLY A 33 -28.67 -36.08 -18.34
N ARG A 34 -29.29 -37.21 -18.68
CA ARG A 34 -29.13 -37.89 -19.96
C ARG A 34 -30.24 -37.51 -20.92
N PHE A 35 -29.87 -37.03 -22.10
CA PHE A 35 -30.79 -36.56 -23.14
C PHE A 35 -30.50 -37.29 -24.45
N ALA A 36 -31.48 -37.33 -25.35
CA ALA A 36 -31.24 -37.79 -26.72
C ALA A 36 -30.07 -37.03 -27.34
N LYS A 37 -29.18 -37.75 -28.05
CA LYS A 37 -27.99 -37.16 -28.68
C LYS A 37 -28.29 -35.95 -29.58
N ALA A 38 -29.46 -35.92 -30.22
CA ALA A 38 -29.90 -34.79 -31.05
C ALA A 38 -30.33 -33.55 -30.23
N ALA A 39 -30.78 -33.73 -28.98
CA ALA A 39 -31.36 -32.66 -28.16
C ALA A 39 -30.40 -32.11 -27.09
N VAL A 40 -29.37 -32.89 -26.72
CA VAL A 40 -28.44 -32.54 -25.63
C VAL A 40 -27.72 -31.20 -25.85
N LEU A 41 -27.39 -30.81 -27.09
CA LEU A 41 -26.74 -29.53 -27.39
C LEU A 41 -27.68 -28.33 -27.14
N ALA A 42 -28.95 -28.47 -27.54
CA ALA A 42 -29.98 -27.46 -27.30
C ALA A 42 -30.34 -27.34 -25.80
N HIS A 43 -30.35 -28.47 -25.08
CA HIS A 43 -30.45 -28.44 -23.62
C HIS A 43 -29.22 -27.76 -23.01
N GLU A 44 -28.02 -28.11 -23.46
CA GLU A 44 -26.79 -27.55 -22.92
C GLU A 44 -26.82 -26.03 -22.95
N SER A 45 -27.19 -25.39 -24.07
CA SER A 45 -27.26 -23.92 -24.21
C SER A 45 -28.19 -23.22 -23.22
N SER A 46 -29.23 -23.89 -22.73
CA SER A 46 -30.23 -23.36 -21.79
C SER A 46 -30.21 -24.03 -20.42
N CYS A 47 -29.24 -24.90 -20.15
CA CYS A 47 -29.15 -25.67 -18.91
C CYS A 47 -29.04 -24.76 -17.67
N GLY A 48 -29.99 -24.86 -16.73
CA GLY A 48 -30.04 -24.02 -15.52
C GLY A 48 -28.95 -24.31 -14.47
N LEU A 49 -28.19 -25.41 -14.62
CA LEU A 49 -27.00 -25.70 -13.80
C LEU A 49 -25.70 -25.14 -14.41
N ALA A 50 -25.78 -24.54 -15.59
CA ALA A 50 -24.70 -23.75 -16.16
C ALA A 50 -24.90 -22.26 -15.93
N ALA A 51 -23.80 -21.52 -15.90
CA ALA A 51 -23.77 -20.07 -15.88
C ALA A 51 -22.76 -19.56 -16.90
N SER A 52 -23.08 -18.43 -17.51
CA SER A 52 -22.20 -17.76 -18.46
C SER A 52 -21.26 -16.81 -17.73
N CYS A 53 -20.01 -16.79 -18.15
CA CYS A 53 -19.03 -15.81 -17.68
C CYS A 53 -19.27 -14.46 -18.37
N GLU A 54 -19.51 -13.39 -17.62
CA GLU A 54 -19.74 -12.05 -18.19
C GLU A 54 -18.55 -11.50 -18.99
N GLY A 55 -17.32 -11.92 -18.64
CA GLY A 55 -16.11 -11.43 -19.30
C GLY A 55 -15.79 -12.11 -20.64
N CYS A 56 -16.11 -13.40 -20.81
CA CYS A 56 -15.76 -14.15 -22.03
C CYS A 56 -16.93 -14.90 -22.69
N ASN A 57 -18.13 -14.78 -22.13
CA ASN A 57 -19.39 -15.40 -22.60
C ASN A 57 -19.38 -16.94 -22.68
N ARG A 58 -18.33 -17.61 -22.21
CA ARG A 58 -18.29 -19.08 -22.11
C ARG A 58 -19.17 -19.57 -20.96
N ARG A 59 -19.76 -20.76 -21.15
CA ARG A 59 -20.65 -21.40 -20.17
C ARG A 59 -19.89 -22.44 -19.37
N PHE A 60 -20.10 -22.42 -18.05
CA PHE A 60 -19.46 -23.32 -17.10
C PHE A 60 -20.54 -23.92 -16.20
N ALA A 61 -20.28 -25.10 -15.63
CA ALA A 61 -21.08 -25.53 -14.48
C ALA A 61 -20.93 -24.48 -13.37
N LYS A 62 -22.00 -24.19 -12.62
CA LYS A 62 -21.99 -23.15 -11.57
C LYS A 62 -20.83 -23.31 -10.58
N ALA A 63 -20.46 -24.54 -10.23
CA ALA A 63 -19.32 -24.85 -9.35
C ALA A 63 -17.97 -24.44 -9.97
N ASP A 64 -17.82 -24.56 -11.29
CA ASP A 64 -16.57 -24.30 -11.99
C ASP A 64 -16.41 -22.81 -12.38
N LEU A 65 -17.52 -22.07 -12.46
CA LEU A 65 -17.49 -20.65 -12.82
C LEU A 65 -16.61 -19.85 -11.84
N ALA A 66 -16.73 -20.11 -10.53
CA ALA A 66 -15.91 -19.45 -9.51
C ALA A 66 -14.40 -19.71 -9.71
N VAL A 67 -14.03 -20.90 -10.21
CA VAL A 67 -12.64 -21.24 -10.55
C VAL A 67 -12.19 -20.48 -11.79
N HIS A 68 -13.01 -20.45 -12.83
CA HIS A 68 -12.74 -19.74 -14.07
C HIS A 68 -12.54 -18.23 -13.87
N LEU A 69 -13.37 -17.58 -13.04
CA LEU A 69 -13.31 -16.13 -12.81
C LEU A 69 -11.95 -15.67 -12.25
N ARG A 70 -11.20 -16.55 -11.58
CA ARG A 70 -9.87 -16.24 -11.05
C ARG A 70 -8.80 -16.05 -12.12
N SER A 71 -8.99 -16.59 -13.32
CA SER A 71 -8.01 -16.53 -14.42
C SER A 71 -8.58 -16.02 -15.74
N CYS A 72 -9.89 -15.71 -15.79
CA CYS A 72 -10.56 -15.25 -17.01
C CYS A 72 -9.97 -13.94 -17.55
N THR A 73 -9.43 -13.99 -18.77
CA THR A 73 -8.87 -12.82 -19.49
C THR A 73 -9.91 -11.75 -19.84
N GLY A 74 -11.20 -12.08 -19.76
CA GLY A 74 -12.31 -11.14 -19.90
C GLY A 74 -12.47 -10.17 -18.72
N PHE A 75 -11.70 -10.35 -17.64
CA PHE A 75 -11.66 -9.45 -16.49
C PHE A 75 -10.28 -8.83 -16.34
N ARG A 76 -10.25 -7.58 -15.89
CA ARG A 76 -9.03 -6.85 -15.52
C ARG A 76 -9.04 -6.54 -14.03
N ALA A 77 -7.85 -6.58 -13.43
CA ALA A 77 -7.67 -6.24 -12.02
C ALA A 77 -7.47 -4.73 -11.87
N CYS A 78 -8.04 -4.16 -10.81
CA CYS A 78 -7.73 -2.80 -10.36
C CYS A 78 -6.24 -2.68 -10.00
N SER A 79 -5.60 -1.59 -10.42
CA SER A 79 -4.17 -1.33 -10.14
C SER A 79 -3.88 -1.25 -8.64
N PHE A 80 -4.86 -0.86 -7.82
CA PHE A 80 -4.73 -0.67 -6.37
C PHE A 80 -5.20 -1.90 -5.57
N CYS A 81 -6.50 -2.23 -5.55
CA CYS A 81 -7.06 -3.29 -4.69
C CYS A 81 -6.97 -4.72 -5.28
N LYS A 82 -6.56 -4.86 -6.54
CA LYS A 82 -6.50 -6.15 -7.27
C LYS A 82 -7.84 -6.86 -7.49
N SER A 83 -8.97 -6.28 -7.08
CA SER A 83 -10.30 -6.79 -7.42
C SER A 83 -10.47 -6.87 -8.93
N ARG A 84 -10.98 -8.00 -9.42
CA ARG A 84 -11.23 -8.27 -10.84
C ARG A 84 -12.61 -7.78 -11.24
N MET A 85 -12.71 -7.06 -12.34
CA MET A 85 -13.96 -6.54 -12.88
C MET A 85 -13.92 -6.46 -14.41
N LEU A 86 -15.07 -6.21 -15.02
CA LEU A 86 -15.15 -5.98 -16.46
C LEU A 86 -14.28 -4.78 -16.85
N PRO A 87 -13.54 -4.85 -17.98
CA PRO A 87 -12.65 -3.77 -18.43
C PRO A 87 -13.32 -2.39 -18.46
N ALA A 88 -14.60 -2.32 -18.83
CA ALA A 88 -15.38 -1.08 -18.87
C ALA A 88 -15.52 -0.39 -17.50
N ASN A 89 -15.49 -1.15 -16.40
CA ASN A 89 -15.70 -0.65 -15.05
C ASN A 89 -14.40 -0.27 -14.33
N VAL A 90 -13.24 -0.73 -14.83
CA VAL A 90 -11.93 -0.53 -14.18
C VAL A 90 -11.62 0.93 -13.98
N ALA A 91 -11.74 1.75 -15.04
CA ALA A 91 -11.39 3.16 -14.96
C ALA A 91 -12.28 3.94 -13.97
N ALA A 92 -13.57 3.61 -13.90
CA ALA A 92 -14.49 4.22 -12.96
C ALA A 92 -14.16 3.83 -11.52
N HIS A 93 -13.96 2.53 -11.28
CA HIS A 93 -13.56 2.02 -9.98
C HIS A 93 -12.21 2.59 -9.53
N GLU A 94 -11.21 2.65 -10.40
CA GLU A 94 -9.89 3.17 -10.07
C GLU A 94 -9.91 4.63 -9.66
N ARG A 95 -10.91 5.43 -10.04
CA ARG A 95 -11.06 6.82 -9.56
C ARG A 95 -11.56 6.89 -8.11
N SER A 96 -12.45 5.99 -7.72
CA SER A 96 -13.08 5.95 -6.39
C SER A 96 -12.66 4.74 -5.56
N CYS A 97 -11.51 4.12 -5.88
CA CYS A 97 -11.07 2.89 -5.24
C CYS A 97 -10.78 3.16 -3.75
N PRO A 98 -11.42 2.45 -2.81
CA PRO A 98 -11.20 2.69 -1.39
C PRO A 98 -9.79 2.31 -0.94
N GLU A 99 -9.07 1.50 -1.72
CA GLU A 99 -7.70 1.04 -1.42
C GLU A 99 -6.62 1.96 -2.01
N VAL A 100 -6.99 3.13 -2.54
CA VAL A 100 -6.04 4.14 -3.01
C VAL A 100 -5.78 5.18 -1.92
N ALA A 101 -4.55 5.66 -1.84
CA ALA A 101 -4.18 6.83 -1.06
C ALA A 101 -3.24 7.72 -1.88
N THR A 102 -3.18 8.99 -1.49
CA THR A 102 -2.32 9.99 -2.14
C THR A 102 -1.05 10.18 -1.32
N CYS A 103 0.10 10.07 -1.96
CA CYS A 103 1.38 10.40 -1.35
C CYS A 103 1.43 11.88 -1.00
N SER A 104 1.66 12.21 0.27
CA SER A 104 1.76 13.61 0.74
C SER A 104 2.98 14.37 0.21
N VAL A 105 3.97 13.68 -0.40
CA VAL A 105 5.20 14.28 -0.93
C VAL A 105 5.04 14.67 -2.40
N CYS A 106 4.58 13.73 -3.24
CA CYS A 106 4.51 13.91 -4.70
C CYS A 106 3.08 13.94 -5.26
N ASN A 107 2.05 13.85 -4.41
CA ASN A 107 0.64 13.77 -4.78
C ASN A 107 0.27 12.60 -5.72
N HIS A 108 1.14 11.60 -5.88
CA HIS A 108 0.82 10.41 -6.66
C HIS A 108 -0.15 9.49 -5.91
N ARG A 109 -1.04 8.86 -6.67
CA ARG A 109 -1.99 7.86 -6.18
C ARG A 109 -1.31 6.50 -6.12
N VAL A 110 -1.27 5.91 -4.94
CA VAL A 110 -0.64 4.61 -4.68
C VAL A 110 -1.59 3.71 -3.88
N ALA A 111 -1.35 2.40 -3.90
CA ALA A 111 -2.11 1.48 -3.07
C ALA A 111 -1.82 1.76 -1.58
N LYS A 112 -2.86 1.76 -0.74
CA LYS A 112 -2.75 2.07 0.70
C LYS A 112 -1.69 1.24 1.42
N ASN A 113 -1.64 -0.06 1.13
CA ASN A 113 -0.67 -0.99 1.69
C ASN A 113 0.79 -0.72 1.27
N SER A 114 1.01 0.04 0.20
CA SER A 114 2.33 0.45 -0.28
C SER A 114 2.64 1.92 -0.03
N LEU A 115 1.71 2.67 0.58
CA LEU A 115 1.87 4.12 0.79
C LEU A 115 3.07 4.44 1.68
N ALA A 116 3.27 3.70 2.77
CA ALA A 116 4.36 3.95 3.71
C ALA A 116 5.73 3.79 3.05
N ASP A 117 5.95 2.68 2.34
CA ASP A 117 7.20 2.41 1.63
C ASP A 117 7.42 3.41 0.49
N HIS A 118 6.35 3.71 -0.27
CA HIS A 118 6.40 4.73 -1.30
C HIS A 118 6.75 6.10 -0.72
N GLN A 119 6.16 6.51 0.40
CA GLN A 119 6.47 7.79 1.04
C GLN A 119 7.93 7.85 1.52
N ILE A 120 8.47 6.75 2.06
CA ILE A 120 9.89 6.69 2.45
C ILE A 120 10.77 6.87 1.22
N GLN A 121 10.54 6.09 0.16
CA GLN A 121 11.31 6.17 -1.08
C GLN A 121 11.14 7.54 -1.77
N CYS A 122 9.92 8.06 -1.81
CA CYS A 122 9.62 9.36 -2.38
C CYS A 122 10.31 10.48 -1.58
N CYS A 123 10.29 10.44 -0.24
CA CYS A 123 11.06 11.35 0.61
C CYS A 123 12.57 11.25 0.35
N VAL A 124 13.10 10.06 0.10
CA VAL A 124 14.53 9.84 -0.19
C VAL A 124 14.96 10.50 -1.50
N HIS A 125 14.07 10.54 -2.50
CA HIS A 125 14.41 10.95 -3.88
C HIS A 125 13.78 12.29 -4.32
N ALA A 126 12.82 12.84 -3.58
CA ALA A 126 12.16 14.10 -3.93
C ALA A 126 13.08 15.31 -3.69
N PRO A 127 13.01 16.36 -4.54
CA PRO A 127 13.73 17.61 -4.31
C PRO A 127 13.27 18.28 -3.00
N PHE A 128 14.22 18.90 -2.30
CA PHE A 128 14.01 19.49 -0.97
C PHE A 128 12.81 20.45 -0.89
N SER A 129 12.53 21.18 -1.98
CA SER A 129 11.39 22.10 -2.11
C SER A 129 10.02 21.42 -2.00
N GLN A 130 9.89 20.14 -2.35
CA GLN A 130 8.65 19.35 -2.19
C GLN A 130 8.49 18.74 -0.79
N GLN A 131 9.58 18.62 -0.03
CA GLN A 131 9.55 18.03 1.32
C GLN A 131 9.07 19.03 2.39
N THR A 132 9.16 20.34 2.13
CA THR A 132 8.91 21.40 3.12
C THR A 132 7.42 21.66 3.41
N LEU A 133 6.51 21.30 2.49
CA LEU A 133 5.06 21.47 2.68
C LEU A 133 4.40 20.29 3.41
N ALA A 134 4.99 19.10 3.34
CA ALA A 134 4.44 17.90 3.97
C ALA A 134 4.77 17.79 5.47
N ALA A 135 5.77 18.54 5.97
CA ALA A 135 6.25 18.51 7.35
C ALA A 135 5.23 19.01 8.41
N GLN A 136 3.99 19.27 8.02
CA GLN A 136 2.90 19.70 8.91
C GLN A 136 1.83 18.63 9.15
N SER A 137 1.93 17.44 8.54
CA SER A 137 1.03 16.31 8.83
C SER A 137 1.60 15.41 9.93
N ASP A 138 0.81 15.14 10.96
CA ASP A 138 1.15 14.18 12.03
C ASP A 138 1.54 12.82 11.42
N GLY A 139 2.63 12.22 11.95
CA GLY A 139 3.11 10.90 11.53
C GLY A 139 4.01 10.89 10.28
N MET A 140 4.34 12.05 9.69
CA MET A 140 5.27 12.10 8.56
C MET A 140 6.67 11.64 8.95
N LYS A 141 7.28 10.79 8.12
CA LYS A 141 8.70 10.43 8.20
C LYS A 141 9.50 11.21 7.16
N ILE A 142 10.57 11.89 7.58
CA ILE A 142 11.42 12.72 6.72
C ILE A 142 12.87 12.25 6.84
N VAL A 143 13.63 12.33 5.76
CA VAL A 143 15.07 12.07 5.81
C VAL A 143 15.78 13.29 6.40
N MET A 144 16.59 13.07 7.42
CA MET A 144 17.46 14.08 8.01
C MET A 144 18.87 13.51 8.22
N TYR A 145 19.80 14.38 8.55
CA TYR A 145 21.22 14.10 8.69
C TYR A 145 21.74 14.59 10.03
N HIS A 146 22.56 13.77 10.69
CA HIS A 146 23.24 14.12 11.93
C HIS A 146 24.74 13.97 11.74
N GLY A 147 25.47 15.09 11.76
CA GLY A 147 26.92 15.10 11.75
C GLY A 147 27.48 15.03 13.16
N THR A 148 28.50 14.20 13.35
CA THR A 148 29.11 14.02 14.68
C THR A 148 30.57 13.54 14.56
N SER A 149 31.30 13.58 15.68
CA SER A 149 32.65 13.02 15.79
C SER A 149 32.64 11.49 15.70
N GLU A 150 33.79 10.92 15.31
CA GLU A 150 34.03 9.46 15.25
C GLU A 150 33.69 8.75 16.57
N ARG A 151 34.09 9.34 17.70
CA ARG A 151 33.82 8.78 19.03
C ARG A 151 32.32 8.63 19.29
N ASN A 152 31.54 9.66 18.98
CA ASN A 152 30.10 9.63 19.15
C ASN A 152 29.45 8.66 18.15
N ALA A 153 29.95 8.63 16.91
CA ALA A 153 29.48 7.69 15.89
C ALA A 153 29.70 6.24 16.31
N ALA A 154 30.86 5.91 16.88
CA ALA A 154 31.13 4.58 17.43
C ALA A 154 30.13 4.22 18.56
N SER A 155 29.80 5.18 19.43
CA SER A 155 28.78 4.97 20.48
C SER A 155 27.40 4.70 19.89
N ILE A 156 26.98 5.51 18.92
CA ILE A 156 25.69 5.37 18.23
C ILE A 156 25.59 4.00 17.52
N ARG A 157 26.66 3.59 16.83
CA ARG A 157 26.72 2.28 16.15
C ARG A 157 26.63 1.12 17.14
N ARG A 158 27.36 1.20 18.26
CA ARG A 158 27.37 0.17 19.30
C ARG A 158 26.01 0.04 19.99
N GLU A 159 25.34 1.15 20.26
CA GLU A 159 24.07 1.18 20.99
C GLU A 159 22.86 1.04 20.07
N GLY A 160 23.03 1.23 18.75
CA GLY A 160 21.94 1.21 17.78
C GLY A 160 20.97 2.39 17.90
N ARG A 161 21.29 3.41 18.69
CA ARG A 161 20.42 4.57 18.98
C ARG A 161 21.19 5.84 19.25
N PHE A 162 20.51 6.99 19.13
CA PHE A 162 21.03 8.27 19.55
C PHE A 162 20.87 8.49 21.07
N ARG A 163 21.78 9.27 21.63
CA ARG A 163 21.63 9.86 22.97
C ARG A 163 21.24 11.34 22.80
N PRO A 164 20.12 11.80 23.38
CA PRO A 164 19.74 13.20 23.32
C PRO A 164 20.81 14.12 23.91
N SER A 165 21.03 15.27 23.30
CA SER A 165 21.71 16.38 23.96
C SER A 165 20.89 16.81 25.18
N THR A 166 21.58 17.19 26.26
CA THR A 166 20.96 17.74 27.48
C THR A 166 20.58 19.22 27.33
N GLY A 167 21.03 19.88 26.26
CA GLY A 167 20.78 21.30 26.01
C GLY A 167 20.91 21.68 24.54
N GLY A 168 21.14 22.98 24.30
CA GLY A 168 21.16 23.58 22.97
C GLY A 168 20.11 24.69 22.84
N MET A 169 20.07 25.33 21.67
CA MET A 169 19.18 26.48 21.46
C MET A 169 17.69 26.13 21.50
N LEU A 170 17.34 24.85 21.24
CA LEU A 170 15.98 24.30 21.35
C LEU A 170 15.80 23.43 22.61
N GLY A 171 16.76 23.44 23.53
CA GLY A 171 16.76 22.55 24.70
C GLY A 171 17.14 21.11 24.34
N ARG A 172 16.72 20.16 25.19
CA ARG A 172 17.11 18.75 25.08
C ARG A 172 16.52 18.07 23.83
N GLY A 173 17.28 17.14 23.26
CA GLY A 173 16.86 16.34 22.11
C GLY A 173 18.01 15.99 21.18
N VAL A 174 17.69 15.28 20.10
CA VAL A 174 18.62 14.95 19.03
C VAL A 174 18.47 16.00 17.93
N TYR A 175 19.56 16.68 17.58
CA TYR A 175 19.57 17.71 16.55
C TYR A 175 19.90 17.08 15.20
N LEU A 176 19.06 17.33 14.20
CA LEU A 176 19.26 16.86 12.83
C LEU A 176 18.99 17.98 11.84
N SER A 177 19.67 17.94 10.71
CA SER A 177 19.46 18.86 9.60
C SER A 177 18.85 18.14 8.41
N LYS A 178 17.96 18.77 7.66
CA LYS A 178 17.56 18.23 6.36
C LYS A 178 18.63 18.49 5.28
N ASP A 179 19.61 19.35 5.56
CA ASP A 179 20.73 19.65 4.68
C ASP A 179 21.99 18.88 5.12
N VAL A 180 22.45 17.98 4.25
CA VAL A 180 23.65 17.18 4.48
C VAL A 180 24.92 18.04 4.59
N GLN A 181 25.03 19.13 3.83
CA GLN A 181 26.19 20.01 3.89
C GLN A 181 26.21 20.76 5.22
N LYS A 182 25.05 21.19 5.72
CA LYS A 182 24.94 21.72 7.08
C LYS A 182 25.37 20.69 8.12
N ALA A 183 24.93 19.44 8.00
CA ALA A 183 25.32 18.38 8.94
C ALA A 183 26.84 18.18 9.02
N LYS A 184 27.57 18.29 7.89
CA LYS A 184 29.05 18.14 7.85
C LYS A 184 29.82 19.14 8.70
N HIS A 185 29.23 20.28 9.02
CA HIS A 185 29.87 21.25 9.91
C HIS A 185 29.98 20.75 11.35
N TYR A 186 29.16 19.75 11.74
CA TYR A 186 29.13 19.22 13.11
C TYR A 186 30.04 18.00 13.32
N GLY A 187 30.58 17.43 12.25
CA GLY A 187 31.57 16.36 12.34
C GLY A 187 31.77 15.58 11.05
N PRO A 188 32.85 14.79 10.97
CA PRO A 188 33.23 14.05 9.77
C PRO A 188 32.30 12.88 9.45
N VAL A 189 31.64 12.29 10.47
CA VAL A 189 30.70 11.17 10.25
C VAL A 189 29.28 11.70 10.16
N ILE A 190 28.59 11.37 9.07
CA ILE A 190 27.21 11.78 8.85
C ILE A 190 26.28 10.58 8.90
N PHE A 191 25.40 10.53 9.89
CA PHE A 191 24.29 9.58 9.86
C PHE A 191 23.15 10.11 9.00
N ARG A 192 22.66 9.26 8.11
CA ARG A 192 21.41 9.47 7.37
C ARG A 192 20.29 8.78 8.14
N CYS A 193 19.24 9.52 8.45
CA CYS A 193 18.18 9.08 9.35
C CYS A 193 16.80 9.26 8.74
N LEU A 194 15.90 8.32 8.99
CA LEU A 194 14.46 8.48 8.76
C LEU A 194 13.80 8.88 10.08
N VAL A 195 13.26 10.10 10.13
CA VAL A 195 12.78 10.74 11.36
C VAL A 195 11.26 10.86 11.33
N SER A 196 10.58 10.26 12.31
CA SER A 196 9.15 10.49 12.57
C SER A 196 8.97 11.80 13.35
N VAL A 197 8.60 12.88 12.67
CA VAL A 197 8.60 14.23 13.27
C VAL A 197 7.48 14.43 14.30
N GLY A 198 6.41 13.63 14.22
CA GLY A 198 5.25 13.75 15.11
C GLY A 198 4.67 15.17 15.10
N ARG A 199 4.21 15.63 16.27
CA ARG A 199 3.67 16.99 16.42
C ARG A 199 4.82 18.01 16.47
N VAL A 200 4.87 18.90 15.48
CA VAL A 200 5.98 19.86 15.31
C VAL A 200 5.63 21.23 15.92
N LYS A 201 6.55 21.82 16.67
CA LYS A 201 6.48 23.23 17.10
C LYS A 201 7.42 24.11 16.29
N LYS A 202 6.85 25.10 15.60
CA LYS A 202 7.62 26.20 15.00
C LYS A 202 8.17 27.13 16.08
N ILE A 203 9.48 27.40 16.03
CA ILE A 203 10.22 28.32 16.91
C ILE A 203 10.93 29.35 16.00
N ASP A 204 10.35 30.54 15.85
CA ASP A 204 10.73 31.49 14.79
C ASP A 204 11.26 32.84 15.28
N ARG A 205 11.57 32.96 16.58
CA ARG A 205 12.22 34.14 17.15
C ARG A 205 12.98 33.80 18.42
N GLN A 206 14.04 34.55 18.71
CA GLN A 206 14.77 34.38 19.96
C GLN A 206 13.88 34.76 21.14
N GLY A 207 14.00 34.01 22.23
CA GLY A 207 13.12 34.16 23.40
C GLY A 207 11.69 33.71 23.13
N HIS A 208 11.46 32.84 22.15
CA HIS A 208 10.14 32.24 21.95
C HIS A 208 9.72 31.47 23.22
N PRO A 209 8.48 31.60 23.74
CA PRO A 209 8.08 31.04 25.04
C PRO A 209 8.31 29.52 25.16
N LEU A 210 8.15 28.80 24.04
CA LEU A 210 8.39 27.36 23.95
C LEU A 210 9.77 26.96 23.43
N GLN A 211 10.72 27.89 23.29
CA GLN A 211 12.02 27.63 22.66
C GLN A 211 12.75 26.44 23.28
N LYS A 212 12.73 26.30 24.60
CA LYS A 212 13.39 25.20 25.34
C LYS A 212 12.44 24.31 26.12
N THR A 213 11.13 24.52 25.98
CA THR A 213 10.08 23.85 26.78
C THR A 213 9.00 23.18 25.93
N TRP A 214 9.12 23.20 24.60
CA TRP A 214 8.20 22.52 23.69
C TRP A 214 8.05 21.02 24.02
N GLN A 215 9.10 20.40 24.56
CA GLN A 215 9.12 18.98 24.96
C GLN A 215 8.05 18.66 26.02
N THR A 216 7.81 19.56 26.98
CA THR A 216 6.82 19.39 28.05
C THR A 216 5.44 19.92 27.65
N ASN A 217 5.31 20.49 26.46
CA ASN A 217 4.07 21.06 25.92
C ASN A 217 3.44 20.16 24.83
N GLY A 218 3.78 18.87 24.84
CA GLY A 218 3.16 17.87 23.97
C GLY A 218 3.64 17.86 22.52
N TYR A 219 4.83 18.44 22.24
CA TYR A 219 5.45 18.42 20.92
C TYR A 219 6.58 17.38 20.85
N ASN A 220 6.74 16.74 19.69
CA ASN A 220 7.77 15.73 19.46
C ASN A 220 9.02 16.30 18.78
N THR A 221 8.84 17.36 17.99
CA THR A 221 9.93 18.05 17.29
C THR A 221 9.78 19.56 17.41
N ALA A 222 10.88 20.27 17.66
CA ALA A 222 10.95 21.71 17.41
C ALA A 222 11.65 21.99 16.08
N TRP A 223 11.12 22.95 15.33
CA TRP A 223 11.64 23.38 14.03
C TRP A 223 11.84 24.89 14.00
N VAL A 224 13.03 25.31 13.60
CA VAL A 224 13.39 26.70 13.30
C VAL A 224 13.33 26.89 11.80
N PRO A 225 12.46 27.78 11.28
CA PRO A 225 12.42 28.08 9.86
C PRO A 225 13.70 28.75 9.35
N PRO A 226 14.03 28.60 8.06
CA PRO A 226 15.13 29.36 7.47
C PRO A 226 14.81 30.86 7.51
N ARG A 227 15.86 31.68 7.63
CA ARG A 227 15.83 33.15 7.57
C ARG A 227 14.89 33.83 8.58
N CYS A 228 14.61 33.20 9.74
CA CYS A 228 13.82 33.81 10.81
C CYS A 228 14.66 34.56 11.88
N GLY A 229 15.97 34.72 11.67
CA GLY A 229 16.85 35.44 12.60
C GLY A 229 17.23 34.67 13.86
N MET A 230 16.85 33.38 13.98
CA MET A 230 17.17 32.53 15.12
C MET A 230 18.63 32.09 15.19
N VAL A 231 19.29 31.91 14.05
CA VAL A 231 20.70 31.51 13.96
C VAL A 231 21.44 32.40 12.97
N PRO A 232 22.73 32.74 13.21
CA PRO A 232 23.50 33.60 12.31
C PRO A 232 23.57 33.10 10.86
N SER A 233 23.59 31.78 10.66
CA SER A 233 23.60 31.18 9.33
C SER A 233 22.29 31.35 8.56
N GLY A 234 21.19 31.73 9.23
CA GLY A 234 19.86 31.77 8.64
C GLY A 234 19.32 30.40 8.18
N LEU A 235 20.01 29.30 8.49
CA LEU A 235 19.59 27.95 8.12
C LEU A 235 18.60 27.38 9.12
N GLU A 236 17.72 26.48 8.68
CA GLU A 236 16.76 25.81 9.57
C GLU A 236 17.44 24.87 10.59
N GLU A 237 16.82 24.70 11.76
CA GLU A 237 17.24 23.74 12.79
C GLU A 237 16.08 22.81 13.14
N ASN A 238 16.36 21.53 13.40
CA ASN A 238 15.37 20.57 13.89
C ASN A 238 15.91 19.88 15.14
N CYS A 239 15.08 19.76 16.17
CA CYS A 239 15.39 19.04 17.40
C CYS A 239 14.26 18.07 17.72
N VAL A 240 14.58 16.78 17.78
CA VAL A 240 13.63 15.69 18.05
C VAL A 240 13.79 15.24 19.49
N LEU A 241 12.69 15.17 20.23
CA LEU A 241 12.71 14.85 21.67
C LEU A 241 13.21 13.43 21.92
N ASP A 242 12.64 12.47 21.19
CA ASP A 242 12.77 11.05 21.46
C ASP A 242 13.62 10.36 20.38
N PRO A 243 14.78 9.78 20.74
CA PRO A 243 15.62 9.01 19.82
C PRO A 243 14.90 7.85 19.12
N ASP A 244 13.88 7.26 19.75
CA ASP A 244 13.18 6.10 19.18
C ASP A 244 12.34 6.47 17.93
N ARG A 245 12.19 7.78 17.68
CA ARG A 245 11.60 8.33 16.45
C ARG A 245 12.59 8.43 15.30
N ILE A 246 13.85 8.07 15.51
CA ILE A 246 14.95 8.23 14.56
C ILE A 246 15.50 6.86 14.17
N GLN A 247 15.18 6.43 12.96
CA GLN A 247 15.75 5.23 12.38
C GLN A 247 17.04 5.58 11.63
N ILE A 248 18.16 4.95 12.00
CA ILE A 248 19.43 5.09 11.29
C ILE A 248 19.38 4.25 10.02
N LEU A 249 19.57 4.89 8.85
CA LEU A 249 19.60 4.21 7.55
C LEU A 249 21.03 3.81 7.15
N GLY A 250 22.03 4.54 7.64
CA GLY A 250 23.44 4.34 7.35
C GLY A 250 24.28 5.57 7.67
N ALA A 251 25.59 5.47 7.46
CA ALA A 251 26.49 6.62 7.50
C ALA A 251 27.02 6.92 6.09
N LEU A 252 27.24 8.20 5.79
CA LEU A 252 27.87 8.68 4.56
C LEU A 252 29.36 8.92 4.75
#